data_AF-A0A196S5D9-F1
#
_entry.id   AF-A0A196S5D9-F1
#
_cell.length_a   1.000
_cell.length_b   1.000
_cell.length_c   1.000
_cell.angle_alpha   90.00
_cell.angle_beta   90.00
_cell.angle_gamma   90.00
#
_symmetry.space_group_name_H-M   'P 1'
#
loop_
_entity.id
_entity.type
_entity.pdbx_description
1 polymer ?
#
loop_
_entity_poly.entity_id
_entity_poly.type
_entity_poly.pdbx_seq_one_letter_code
_entity_poly.pdbx_strand_id
1 'polypeptide(L)'
;MRPKPMVLEAQNSKGLTMGKVHGSLTRAGKVKNQTPKVEKQEKGKSHVGRAKKREIYNRRYVNVVLAPGAKKQSPNSFAMRQARAEAAAAKKE
;
A
#
# COMPACT_ATOMS: atom_id res chain seq x y z
N MET A 1 -17.10 55.41 42.40
CA MET A 1 -16.23 54.50 41.62
C MET A 1 -16.49 53.08 42.08
N ARG A 2 -17.27 52.31 41.32
CA ARG A 2 -17.59 50.91 41.62
C ARG A 2 -16.53 50.02 40.96
N PRO A 3 -15.97 49.02 41.65
CA PRO A 3 -15.01 48.10 41.04
C PRO A 3 -15.66 47.36 39.87
N LYS A 4 -14.88 47.20 38.79
CA LYS A 4 -15.28 46.52 37.54
C LYS A 4 -15.80 45.10 37.84
N PRO A 5 -16.92 44.66 37.24
CA PRO A 5 -17.35 43.27 37.35
C PRO A 5 -16.34 42.36 36.63
N MET A 6 -15.84 41.35 37.35
CA MET A 6 -15.12 40.22 36.78
C MET A 6 -16.03 39.57 35.74
N VAL A 7 -15.67 39.70 34.46
CA VAL A 7 -16.35 38.95 33.40
C VAL A 7 -15.98 37.49 33.62
N LEU A 8 -16.96 36.71 34.07
CA LEU A 8 -16.90 35.28 34.23
C LEU A 8 -16.29 34.64 32.98
N GLU A 9 -15.16 33.96 33.18
CA GLU A 9 -14.70 32.90 32.28
C GLU A 9 -15.81 31.86 32.18
N ALA A 10 -16.55 31.87 31.08
CA ALA A 10 -17.43 30.78 30.74
C ALA A 10 -16.57 29.57 30.32
N GLN A 11 -16.23 28.76 31.32
CA GLN A 11 -15.68 27.43 31.10
C GLN A 11 -16.68 26.53 30.40
N ASN A 12 -16.17 25.75 29.42
CA ASN A 12 -16.62 24.42 29.02
C ASN A 12 -18.12 24.17 28.81
N SER A 13 -18.56 24.13 27.55
CA SER A 13 -19.56 23.14 27.13
C SER A 13 -18.86 21.91 26.53
N LYS A 14 -18.41 21.04 27.43
CA LYS A 14 -18.14 19.62 27.12
C LYS A 14 -19.46 18.96 26.70
N GLY A 15 -19.81 19.06 25.42
CA GLY A 15 -20.84 18.25 24.79
C GLY A 15 -20.20 17.14 23.99
N LEU A 16 -19.90 16.01 24.65
CA LEU A 16 -19.52 14.74 24.03
C LEU A 16 -20.69 14.22 23.19
N THR A 17 -20.90 14.77 22.01
CA THR A 17 -21.79 14.17 21.01
C THR A 17 -21.01 13.08 20.27
N MET A 18 -20.91 11.91 20.92
CA MET A 18 -20.56 10.63 20.28
C MET A 18 -21.68 10.16 19.34
N GLY A 19 -22.25 11.07 18.56
CA GLY A 19 -23.16 10.78 17.48
C GLY A 19 -22.38 10.59 16.18
N LYS A 20 -22.98 9.91 15.21
CA LYS A 20 -22.51 9.91 13.83
C LYS A 20 -22.67 11.31 13.23
N VAL A 21 -21.75 12.19 13.59
CA VAL A 21 -21.63 13.54 13.03
C VAL A 21 -21.11 13.40 11.60
N HIS A 22 -21.68 14.17 10.66
CA HIS A 22 -21.14 14.27 9.30
C HIS A 22 -19.64 14.58 9.42
N GLY A 23 -18.79 13.70 8.88
CA GLY A 23 -17.34 13.78 9.07
C GLY A 23 -16.83 15.20 8.79
N SER A 24 -16.00 15.73 9.68
CA SER A 24 -15.47 17.08 9.51
C SER A 24 -14.66 17.14 8.21
N LEU A 25 -14.94 18.15 7.38
CA LEU A 25 -14.19 18.40 6.13
C LEU A 25 -12.70 18.60 6.40
N THR A 26 -12.33 18.95 7.64
CA THR A 26 -10.95 19.11 8.13
C THR A 26 -10.09 17.84 8.05
N ARG A 27 -10.68 16.66 7.82
CA ARG A 27 -9.95 15.38 7.62
C ARG A 27 -9.79 15.02 6.14
N ALA A 28 -10.34 15.80 5.21
CA ALA A 28 -10.20 15.55 3.78
C ALA A 28 -8.71 15.55 3.38
N GLY A 29 -8.29 14.54 2.63
CA GLY A 29 -6.90 14.43 2.17
C GLY A 29 -5.87 14.01 3.23
N LYS A 30 -6.22 13.87 4.52
CA LYS A 30 -5.29 13.53 5.61
C LYS A 30 -4.38 12.34 5.26
N VAL A 31 -4.96 11.24 4.80
CA VAL A 31 -4.22 10.00 4.52
C VAL A 31 -3.29 10.16 3.32
N LYS A 32 -3.75 10.83 2.26
CA LYS A 32 -2.95 11.04 1.04
C LYS A 32 -1.77 11.98 1.27
N ASN A 33 -1.95 12.99 2.13
CA ASN A 33 -0.90 13.96 2.47
C ASN A 33 0.11 13.38 3.48
N GLN A 34 -0.32 12.42 4.31
CA GLN A 34 0.57 11.72 5.25
C GLN A 34 1.44 10.66 4.56
N THR A 35 0.95 10.01 3.50
CA THR A 35 1.74 8.99 2.80
C THR A 35 2.90 9.62 2.03
N PRO A 36 4.15 9.18 2.24
CA PRO A 36 5.28 9.69 1.47
C PRO A 36 5.08 9.39 -0.01
N LYS A 37 5.36 10.38 -0.85
CA LYS A 37 5.23 10.23 -2.30
C LYS A 37 6.40 9.41 -2.83
N VAL A 38 6.16 8.13 -3.10
CA VAL A 38 7.15 7.27 -3.76
C VAL A 38 7.05 7.47 -5.27
N GLU A 39 8.18 7.84 -5.89
CA GLU A 39 8.29 7.94 -7.34
C GLU A 39 8.25 6.57 -8.00
N LYS A 40 7.76 6.52 -9.24
CA LYS A 40 7.74 5.27 -9.99
C LYS A 40 9.16 4.98 -10.45
N GLN A 41 9.67 3.80 -10.08
CA GLN A 41 10.92 3.29 -10.63
C GLN A 41 10.83 3.17 -12.16
N GLU A 42 11.86 3.62 -12.85
CA GLU A 42 12.00 3.41 -14.29
C GLU A 42 12.11 1.91 -14.59
N LYS A 43 11.19 1.40 -15.41
CA LYS A 43 11.17 0.00 -15.85
C LYS A 43 11.20 -0.03 -17.36
N GLY A 44 12.01 -0.92 -17.91
CA GLY A 44 12.06 -1.17 -19.35
C GLY A 44 10.68 -1.53 -19.92
N LYS A 45 10.49 -1.27 -21.21
CA LYS A 45 9.23 -1.55 -21.91
C LYS A 45 8.93 -3.05 -21.83
N SER A 46 7.80 -3.42 -21.23
CA SER A 46 7.34 -4.80 -21.24
C SER A 46 6.93 -5.22 -22.66
N HIS A 47 7.12 -6.49 -23.00
CA HIS A 47 6.57 -7.05 -24.24
C HIS A 47 5.04 -6.83 -24.33
N VAL A 48 4.53 -6.60 -25.53
CA VAL A 48 3.11 -6.30 -25.79
C VAL A 48 2.50 -7.39 -26.70
N GLY A 49 1.18 -7.58 -26.63
CA GLY A 49 0.43 -8.45 -27.53
C GLY A 49 0.84 -9.92 -27.47
N ARG A 50 1.16 -10.50 -28.63
CA ARG A 50 1.49 -11.93 -28.77
C ARG A 50 2.75 -12.32 -28.00
N ALA A 51 3.77 -11.47 -28.00
CA ALA A 51 5.01 -11.72 -27.27
C ALA A 51 4.76 -11.87 -25.76
N LYS A 52 3.92 -10.99 -25.19
CA LYS A 52 3.50 -11.07 -23.78
C LYS A 52 2.73 -12.35 -23.47
N LYS A 53 1.83 -12.77 -24.38
CA LYS A 53 1.06 -14.02 -24.20
C LYS A 53 1.97 -15.26 -24.22
N ARG A 54 2.97 -15.28 -25.11
CA ARG A 54 3.98 -16.35 -25.15
C ARG A 54 4.77 -16.42 -23.84
N GLU A 55 5.24 -15.28 -23.35
CA GLU A 55 5.97 -15.21 -22.07
C GLU A 55 5.12 -15.72 -20.90
N ILE A 56 3.85 -15.32 -20.82
CA ILE A 56 2.92 -15.77 -19.78
C ILE A 56 2.69 -17.27 -19.86
N TYR A 57 2.51 -17.83 -21.06
CA TYR A 57 2.30 -19.27 -21.25
C TYR A 57 3.53 -20.07 -20.80
N ASN A 58 4.72 -19.69 -21.29
CA ASN A 58 5.97 -20.35 -20.92
C ASN A 58 6.19 -20.30 -19.40
N ARG A 59 5.95 -19.14 -18.76
CA ARG A 59 6.12 -18.98 -17.31
C ARG A 59 5.10 -19.75 -16.46
N ARG A 60 3.89 -20.01 -16.98
CA ARG A 60 2.82 -20.68 -16.20
C ARG A 60 2.74 -22.18 -16.40
N TYR A 61 3.11 -22.66 -17.58
CA TYR A 61 2.83 -24.03 -18.00
C TYR A 61 4.08 -24.80 -18.44
N VAL A 62 4.97 -24.20 -19.23
CA VAL A 62 6.14 -24.91 -19.76
C VAL A 62 7.27 -24.98 -18.73
N ASN A 63 7.60 -23.85 -18.10
CA ASN A 63 8.73 -23.76 -17.18
C ASN A 63 8.37 -24.19 -15.74
N VAL A 64 7.11 -24.52 -15.47
CA VAL A 64 6.64 -24.99 -14.16
C VAL A 64 6.56 -26.50 -14.20
N VAL A 65 7.73 -27.15 -14.21
CA VAL A 65 7.83 -28.59 -13.95
C VAL A 65 8.00 -28.76 -12.44
N LEU A 66 6.94 -29.21 -11.78
CA LEU A 66 6.97 -29.50 -10.36
C LEU A 66 7.59 -30.89 -10.17
N ALA A 67 8.57 -31.01 -9.29
CA ALA A 67 9.04 -32.31 -8.81
C ALA A 67 7.87 -33.08 -8.17
N PRO A 68 7.86 -34.43 -8.24
CA PRO A 68 6.81 -35.21 -7.59
C PRO A 68 6.72 -34.85 -6.10
N GLY A 69 5.51 -34.48 -5.65
CA GLY A 69 5.24 -34.02 -4.28
C GLY A 69 5.33 -32.50 -4.05
N ALA A 70 5.80 -31.71 -5.02
CA ALA A 70 5.88 -30.27 -4.88
C ALA A 70 4.51 -29.59 -5.09
N LYS A 71 4.10 -28.76 -4.12
CA LYS A 71 2.86 -27.97 -4.22
C LYS A 71 3.01 -26.85 -5.25
N LYS A 72 2.02 -26.72 -6.15
CA LYS A 72 1.96 -25.64 -7.14
C LYS A 72 1.89 -24.29 -6.42
N GLN A 73 2.89 -23.46 -6.64
CA GLN A 73 2.97 -22.14 -6.01
C GLN A 73 2.14 -21.09 -6.76
N SER A 74 1.55 -20.16 -6.01
CA SER A 74 0.79 -19.05 -6.57
C SER A 74 1.72 -18.09 -7.35
N PRO A 75 1.28 -17.54 -8.51
CA PRO A 75 2.09 -16.63 -9.33
C PRO A 75 2.61 -15.37 -8.61
N ASN A 76 1.98 -14.96 -7.51
CA ASN A 76 2.34 -13.77 -6.74
C ASN A 76 2.60 -14.08 -5.25
N SER A 77 3.25 -15.22 -4.95
CA SER A 77 3.67 -15.54 -3.58
C SER A 77 4.81 -14.62 -3.11
N PHE A 78 4.70 -14.10 -1.88
CA PHE A 78 5.70 -13.21 -1.27
C PHE A 78 7.03 -13.94 -1.01
N ALA A 79 6.98 -15.15 -0.45
CA ALA A 79 8.17 -15.97 -0.19
C ALA A 79 8.98 -16.23 -1.47
N MET A 80 8.29 -16.50 -2.60
CA MET A 80 8.95 -16.71 -3.89
C MET A 80 9.54 -15.42 -4.48
N ARG A 81 9.01 -14.24 -4.13
CA ARG A 81 9.57 -12.96 -4.56
C ARG A 81 10.89 -12.69 -3.84
N GLN A 82 10.95 -12.96 -2.54
CA GLN A 82 12.18 -12.86 -1.74
C GLN A 82 13.22 -13.87 -2.23
N ALA A 83 12.88 -15.15 -2.35
CA ALA A 83 13.80 -16.18 -2.84
C ALA A 83 14.36 -15.88 -4.23
N ARG A 84 13.57 -15.30 -5.15
CA ARG A 84 14.05 -14.86 -6.47
C ARG A 84 14.97 -13.65 -6.39
N ALA A 85 14.69 -12.70 -5.50
CA ALA A 85 15.53 -11.53 -5.30
C ALA A 85 16.89 -11.94 -4.71
N GLU A 86 16.88 -12.84 -3.73
CA GLU A 86 18.08 -13.42 -3.11
C GLU A 86 18.89 -14.24 -4.12
N ALA A 87 18.25 -15.11 -4.90
CA ALA A 87 18.92 -15.89 -5.95
C ALA A 87 19.48 -15.00 -7.07
N ALA A 88 18.85 -13.86 -7.37
CA ALA A 88 19.36 -12.90 -8.33
C ALA A 88 20.55 -12.09 -7.77
N ALA A 89 20.57 -11.80 -6.47
CA ALA A 89 21.68 -11.15 -5.79
C ALA A 89 22.91 -12.07 -5.74
N ALA A 90 22.72 -13.35 -5.42
CA ALA A 90 23.79 -14.35 -5.35
C ALA A 90 24.44 -14.68 -6.71
N LYS A 91 23.79 -14.36 -7.84
CA LYS A 91 24.36 -14.53 -9.20
C LYS A 91 25.08 -13.29 -9.73
N LYS A 92 25.07 -12.19 -8.97
CA LYS A 92 25.70 -10.93 -9.34
C LYS A 92 27.08 -10.76 -8.69
N GLU A 93 27.47 -11.70 -7.82
CA GLU A 93 28.85 -11.97 -7.43
C GLU A 93 29.50 -12.92 -8.44
#